data_AF-A0A6N4T297-F1
#
_entry.id   AF-A0A6N4T297-F1
#
_cell.length_a   1.000
_cell.length_b   1.000
_cell.length_c   1.000
_cell.angle_alpha   90.00
_cell.angle_beta   90.00
_cell.angle_gamma   90.00
#
_symmetry.space_group_name_H-M   'P 1'
#
loop_
_entity.id
_entity.type
_entity.pdbx_description
1 polymer ?
#
loop_
_entity_poly.entity_id
_entity_poly.type
_entity_poly.pdbx_seq_one_letter_code
_entity_poly.pdbx_strand_id
1 'polypeptide(L)'
;MTDLKHDNLIQFPSAISGVVPIVNIPGIASVKLKLTGEILADIFARKINQWNDPAIAVLNPDINLPKKAVEVIARQDGSGTTYNFTDYLSKLKPDWKSAYEKNFTITWHIEIIQAKGSSGISAAVKKTPYSLSYIDYNYVLQANLDFVLLKNRDAKFVGPSAAAFAASMINWQLQRLPIIIN
;
A
#
# COMPACT_ATOMS: atom_id res chain seq x y z
N MET A 1 16.11 -15.48 10.89
CA MET A 1 16.71 -15.69 12.23
C MET A 1 18.10 -16.33 12.15
N THR A 2 18.44 -17.00 11.04
CA THR A 2 19.77 -17.55 10.77
C THR A 2 20.81 -16.46 10.48
N ASP A 3 20.46 -15.41 9.74
CA ASP A 3 21.43 -14.36 9.35
C ASP A 3 21.87 -13.45 10.51
N LEU A 4 20.96 -13.06 11.42
CA LEU A 4 21.31 -12.22 12.58
C LEU A 4 22.31 -12.91 13.53
N LYS A 5 22.20 -14.23 13.68
CA LYS A 5 23.11 -15.02 14.50
C LYS A 5 24.47 -15.20 13.84
N HIS A 6 24.50 -15.26 12.51
CA HIS A 6 25.75 -15.32 11.75
C HIS A 6 26.54 -14.00 11.90
N ASP A 7 25.85 -12.87 11.87
CA ASP A 7 26.49 -11.53 11.90
C ASP A 7 26.61 -10.92 13.31
N ASN A 8 26.24 -11.67 14.36
CA ASN A 8 26.23 -11.24 15.76
C ASN A 8 25.45 -9.92 16.01
N LEU A 9 24.33 -9.76 15.32
CA LEU A 9 23.47 -8.56 15.40
C LEU A 9 22.25 -8.82 16.28
N ILE A 10 21.88 -7.82 17.09
CA ILE A 10 20.64 -7.80 17.88
C ILE A 10 19.66 -6.83 17.22
N GLN A 11 18.41 -7.27 17.04
CA GLN A 11 17.32 -6.44 16.52
C GLN A 11 16.27 -6.24 17.60
N PHE A 12 15.88 -5.00 17.85
CA PHE A 12 14.79 -4.62 18.75
C PHE A 12 13.79 -3.71 18.03
N PRO A 13 12.47 -3.88 18.20
CA PRO A 13 11.47 -3.01 17.60
C PRO A 13 11.51 -1.62 18.26
N SER A 14 11.61 -0.56 17.47
CA SER A 14 11.66 0.83 17.97
C SER A 14 10.33 1.57 17.84
N ALA A 15 9.54 1.27 16.82
CA ALA A 15 8.24 1.90 16.57
C ALA A 15 7.35 0.98 15.74
N ILE A 16 6.04 1.22 15.83
CA ILE A 16 5.03 0.51 15.04
C ILE A 16 4.26 1.55 14.23
N SER A 17 4.22 1.34 12.93
CA SER A 17 3.51 2.15 11.96
C SER A 17 2.87 1.20 10.94
N GLY A 18 1.97 1.72 10.12
CA GLY A 18 1.36 0.95 9.03
C GLY A 18 1.74 1.47 7.66
N VAL A 19 1.74 0.56 6.69
CA VAL A 19 1.83 0.91 5.28
C VAL A 19 0.44 1.30 4.79
N VAL A 20 0.33 2.45 4.15
CA VAL A 20 -0.92 3.08 3.73
C VAL A 20 -0.91 3.30 2.23
N PRO A 21 -1.94 2.85 1.49
CA PRO A 21 -2.12 3.24 0.11
C PRO A 21 -2.56 4.71 0.03
N ILE A 22 -1.79 5.50 -0.70
CA ILE A 22 -2.01 6.93 -0.89
C ILE A 22 -2.37 7.23 -2.33
N VAL A 23 -3.18 8.26 -2.53
CA VAL A 23 -3.68 8.65 -3.86
C VAL A 23 -3.57 10.15 -4.07
N ASN A 24 -3.68 10.58 -5.32
CA ASN A 24 -3.95 11.97 -5.68
C ASN A 24 -4.99 11.96 -6.80
N ILE A 25 -6.27 12.15 -6.49
CA ILE A 25 -7.34 12.10 -7.48
C ILE A 25 -8.15 13.41 -7.39
N PRO A 26 -7.88 14.39 -8.26
CA PRO A 26 -8.56 15.67 -8.23
C PRO A 26 -10.09 15.52 -8.26
N GLY A 27 -10.78 16.21 -7.35
CA GLY A 27 -12.24 16.20 -7.27
C GLY A 27 -12.85 15.01 -6.52
N ILE A 28 -12.06 14.06 -6.03
CA ILE A 28 -12.53 12.97 -5.17
C ILE A 28 -12.00 13.17 -3.75
N ALA A 29 -12.91 13.16 -2.77
CA ALA A 29 -12.53 13.04 -1.37
C ALA A 29 -11.94 11.64 -1.14
N SER A 30 -10.62 11.54 -1.17
CA SER A 30 -9.84 10.29 -1.06
C SER A 30 -10.27 9.41 0.12
N VAL A 31 -10.58 10.05 1.26
CA VAL A 31 -11.07 9.43 2.51
C VAL A 31 -12.37 8.61 2.38
N LYS A 32 -13.02 8.64 1.20
CA LYS A 32 -14.19 7.82 0.88
C LYS A 32 -13.90 6.70 -0.11
N LEU A 33 -12.78 6.76 -0.84
CA LEU A 33 -12.43 5.78 -1.86
C LEU A 33 -12.08 4.45 -1.21
N LYS A 34 -12.79 3.40 -1.60
CA LYS A 34 -12.66 2.05 -1.07
C LYS A 34 -11.89 1.17 -2.04
N LEU A 35 -10.86 0.48 -1.55
CA LEU A 35 -10.10 -0.52 -2.29
C LEU A 35 -9.93 -1.80 -1.46
N THR A 36 -9.56 -2.90 -2.10
CA THR A 36 -9.11 -4.14 -1.44
C THR A 36 -7.65 -4.42 -1.76
N GLY A 37 -7.01 -5.30 -1.00
CA GLY A 37 -5.63 -5.70 -1.29
C GLY A 37 -5.48 -6.41 -2.63
N GLU A 38 -6.50 -7.17 -3.09
CA GLU A 38 -6.49 -7.80 -4.40
C GLU A 38 -6.52 -6.77 -5.54
N ILE A 39 -7.32 -5.71 -5.41
CA ILE A 39 -7.34 -4.61 -6.38
C ILE A 39 -6.00 -3.88 -6.38
N LEU A 40 -5.39 -3.65 -5.21
CA LEU A 40 -4.04 -3.06 -5.15
C LEU A 40 -3.03 -3.96 -5.88
N ALA A 41 -3.04 -5.27 -5.63
CA ALA A 41 -2.17 -6.21 -6.34
C ALA A 41 -2.37 -6.14 -7.86
N ASP A 42 -3.61 -6.13 -8.32
CA ASP A 42 -3.93 -6.07 -9.75
C ASP A 42 -3.56 -4.71 -10.37
N ILE A 43 -3.65 -3.59 -9.65
CA ILE A 43 -3.17 -2.26 -10.11
C ILE A 43 -1.63 -2.22 -10.22
N PHE A 44 -0.92 -2.67 -9.18
CA PHE A 44 0.55 -2.65 -9.18
C PHE A 44 1.14 -3.69 -10.15
N ALA A 45 0.40 -4.76 -10.47
CA ALA A 45 0.73 -5.71 -11.54
C ALA A 45 0.29 -5.22 -12.94
N ARG A 46 -0.26 -4.00 -13.05
CA ARG A 46 -0.75 -3.39 -14.30
C ARG A 46 -1.89 -4.13 -15.00
N LYS A 47 -2.61 -5.01 -14.27
CA LYS A 47 -3.85 -5.66 -14.75
C LYS A 47 -5.04 -4.72 -14.71
N ILE A 48 -5.08 -3.82 -13.72
CA ILE A 48 -6.03 -2.69 -13.66
C ILE A 48 -5.25 -1.41 -13.90
N ASN A 49 -5.67 -0.63 -14.91
CA ASN A 49 -4.95 0.56 -15.35
C ASN A 49 -5.79 1.83 -15.41
N GLN A 50 -7.09 1.79 -15.08
CA GLN A 50 -7.98 2.95 -15.05
C GLN A 50 -8.76 3.05 -13.74
N TRP A 51 -9.03 4.28 -13.30
CA TRP A 51 -9.75 4.53 -12.05
C TRP A 51 -11.23 4.13 -12.10
N ASN A 52 -11.86 4.16 -13.27
CA ASN A 52 -13.25 3.73 -13.46
C ASN A 52 -13.38 2.23 -13.82
N ASP A 53 -12.34 1.44 -13.59
CA ASP A 53 -12.39 -0.01 -13.80
C ASP A 53 -13.58 -0.63 -13.03
N PRO A 54 -14.32 -1.59 -13.62
CA PRO A 54 -15.47 -2.22 -12.97
C PRO A 54 -15.18 -2.78 -11.57
N ALA A 55 -13.98 -3.31 -11.33
CA ALA A 55 -13.58 -3.84 -10.03
C ALA A 55 -13.45 -2.74 -8.96
N ILE A 56 -13.09 -1.52 -9.36
CA ILE A 56 -13.05 -0.35 -8.46
C ILE A 56 -14.46 0.25 -8.33
N ALA A 57 -15.20 0.35 -9.43
CA ALA A 57 -16.53 0.96 -9.47
C ALA A 57 -17.55 0.23 -8.60
N VAL A 58 -17.54 -1.10 -8.58
CA VAL A 58 -18.47 -1.88 -7.75
C VAL A 58 -18.31 -1.62 -6.25
N LEU A 59 -17.12 -1.20 -5.80
CA LEU A 59 -16.86 -0.85 -4.40
C LEU A 59 -17.25 0.59 -4.05
N ASN A 60 -17.45 1.43 -5.07
CA ASN A 60 -17.59 2.88 -4.94
C ASN A 60 -18.80 3.41 -5.75
N PRO A 61 -20.02 2.88 -5.55
CA PRO A 61 -21.19 3.26 -6.35
C PRO A 61 -21.57 4.74 -6.22
N ASP A 62 -21.23 5.36 -5.08
CA ASP A 62 -21.55 6.76 -4.78
C ASP A 62 -20.45 7.74 -5.21
N ILE A 63 -19.39 7.26 -5.87
CA ILE A 63 -18.25 8.08 -6.31
C ILE A 63 -18.21 8.09 -7.83
N ASN A 64 -18.22 9.28 -8.42
CA ASN A 64 -18.01 9.44 -9.85
C ASN A 64 -16.52 9.24 -10.19
N LEU A 65 -16.14 7.98 -10.47
CA LEU A 65 -14.76 7.62 -10.77
C LEU A 65 -14.33 8.16 -12.15
N PRO A 66 -13.16 8.80 -12.25
CA PRO A 66 -12.71 9.39 -13.50
C PRO A 66 -12.29 8.30 -14.49
N LYS A 67 -12.61 8.49 -15.77
CA LYS A 67 -12.04 7.70 -16.88
C LYS A 67 -10.60 8.16 -17.17
N LYS A 68 -9.70 7.91 -16.22
CA LYS A 68 -8.29 8.30 -16.24
C LYS A 68 -7.42 7.12 -15.87
N ALA A 69 -6.22 7.09 -16.44
CA ALA A 69 -5.23 6.08 -16.10
C ALA A 69 -4.84 6.16 -14.62
N VAL A 70 -4.49 5.02 -14.03
CA VAL A 70 -3.88 4.96 -12.71
C VAL A 70 -2.36 5.10 -12.87
N GLU A 71 -1.85 6.26 -12.44
CA GLU A 71 -0.41 6.55 -12.43
C GLU A 71 0.24 5.91 -11.21
N VAL A 72 0.72 4.67 -11.38
CA VAL A 72 1.32 3.93 -10.27
C VAL A 72 2.72 4.45 -10.00
N ILE A 73 2.97 4.80 -8.74
CA ILE A 73 4.28 5.23 -8.26
C ILE A 73 4.77 4.23 -7.22
N ALA A 74 5.99 3.71 -7.38
CA ALA A 74 6.56 2.73 -6.47
C ALA A 74 8.00 3.09 -6.04
N ARG A 75 8.47 2.42 -4.98
CA ARG A 75 9.83 2.61 -4.47
C ARG A 75 10.86 2.07 -5.45
N GLN A 76 11.85 2.90 -5.75
CA GLN A 76 13.01 2.56 -6.59
C GLN A 76 14.08 1.77 -5.81
N ASP A 77 14.27 2.11 -4.55
CA ASP A 77 15.33 1.60 -3.67
C ASP A 77 14.81 0.58 -2.65
N GLY A 78 15.71 -0.24 -2.13
CA GLY A 78 15.41 -1.27 -1.13
C GLY A 78 14.70 -0.68 0.10
N SER A 79 13.60 -1.30 0.51
CA SER A 79 12.66 -0.71 1.46
C SER A 79 11.91 -1.73 2.31
N GLY A 80 11.93 -1.54 3.63
CA GLY A 80 11.08 -2.30 4.55
C GLY A 80 9.58 -2.05 4.32
N THR A 81 9.20 -0.85 3.89
CA THR A 81 7.82 -0.53 3.49
C THR A 81 7.40 -1.36 2.28
N THR A 82 8.28 -1.50 1.28
CA THR A 82 8.06 -2.37 0.09
C THR A 82 7.96 -3.83 0.50
N TYR A 83 8.83 -4.29 1.41
CA TYR A 83 8.76 -5.64 1.94
C TYR A 83 7.40 -5.93 2.60
N ASN A 84 6.93 -5.04 3.48
CA ASN A 84 5.63 -5.20 4.14
C ASN A 84 4.46 -5.14 3.16
N PHE A 85 4.50 -4.22 2.20
CA PHE A 85 3.48 -4.09 1.15
C PHE A 85 3.39 -5.35 0.30
N THR A 86 4.53 -5.85 -0.19
CA THR A 86 4.58 -7.04 -1.06
C THR A 86 4.29 -8.34 -0.31
N ASP A 87 4.63 -8.45 0.98
CA ASP A 87 4.21 -9.56 1.84
C ASP A 87 2.69 -9.58 2.03
N TYR A 88 2.07 -8.43 2.25
CA TYR A 88 0.61 -8.31 2.32
C TYR A 88 -0.08 -8.76 1.03
N LEU A 89 0.37 -8.24 -0.12
CA LEU A 89 -0.22 -8.61 -1.42
C LEU A 89 0.00 -10.09 -1.76
N SER A 90 1.16 -10.65 -1.44
CA SER A 90 1.48 -12.08 -1.64
C SER A 90 0.58 -13.02 -0.85
N LYS A 91 -0.02 -12.55 0.25
CA LYS A 91 -0.96 -13.34 1.06
C LYS A 91 -2.37 -13.36 0.50
N LEU A 92 -2.72 -12.37 -0.32
CA LEU A 92 -4.06 -12.20 -0.88
C LEU A 92 -4.18 -12.72 -2.31
N LYS A 93 -3.10 -12.61 -3.11
CA LYS A 93 -3.09 -13.00 -4.52
C LYS A 93 -1.99 -14.03 -4.83
N PRO A 94 -2.34 -15.28 -5.15
CA PRO A 94 -1.37 -16.29 -5.59
C PRO A 94 -0.54 -15.86 -6.81
N ASP A 95 -1.17 -15.24 -7.82
CA ASP A 95 -0.45 -14.74 -9.00
C ASP A 95 0.56 -13.65 -8.65
N TRP A 96 0.21 -12.74 -7.74
CA TRP A 96 1.13 -11.73 -7.24
C TRP A 96 2.32 -12.39 -6.56
N LYS A 97 2.04 -13.33 -5.66
CA LYS A 97 3.08 -14.07 -4.94
C LYS A 97 4.04 -14.75 -5.91
N SER A 98 3.52 -15.40 -6.96
CA SER A 98 4.36 -16.07 -7.94
C SER A 98 5.22 -15.12 -8.78
N ALA A 99 4.74 -13.90 -9.05
CA ALA A 99 5.44 -12.95 -9.91
C ALA A 99 6.44 -12.05 -9.16
N TYR A 100 6.10 -11.64 -7.94
CA TYR A 100 6.82 -10.60 -7.21
C TYR A 100 7.34 -11.06 -5.84
N GLU A 101 6.70 -12.07 -5.25
CA GLU A 101 6.93 -12.51 -3.87
C GLU A 101 6.89 -11.35 -2.86
N LYS A 102 7.48 -11.56 -1.68
CA LYS A 102 7.78 -10.50 -0.71
C LYS A 102 9.24 -10.12 -0.86
N ASN A 103 9.52 -8.84 -1.09
CA ASN A 103 10.90 -8.41 -1.33
C ASN A 103 11.10 -6.95 -0.91
N PHE A 104 12.34 -6.60 -0.56
CA PHE A 104 12.73 -5.21 -0.28
C PHE A 104 12.79 -4.38 -1.56
N THR A 105 13.06 -5.03 -2.69
CA THR A 105 13.16 -4.41 -4.02
C THR A 105 12.36 -5.24 -5.03
N ILE A 106 11.62 -4.57 -5.89
CA ILE A 106 10.81 -5.21 -6.94
C ILE A 106 11.24 -4.65 -8.29
N THR A 107 11.37 -5.53 -9.28
CA THR A 107 11.49 -5.12 -10.68
C THR A 107 10.10 -4.77 -11.21
N TRP A 108 9.73 -3.49 -11.06
CA TRP A 108 8.43 -2.98 -11.49
C TRP A 108 8.30 -2.97 -13.03
N HIS A 109 7.06 -3.04 -13.51
CA HIS A 109 6.75 -2.83 -14.94
C HIS A 109 7.28 -1.47 -15.40
N ILE A 110 7.71 -1.35 -16.66
CA ILE A 110 8.38 -0.15 -17.17
C ILE A 110 7.51 1.12 -17.15
N GLU A 111 6.19 0.96 -17.15
CA GLU A 111 5.22 2.06 -17.02
C GLU A 111 5.10 2.61 -15.58
N ILE A 112 5.63 1.91 -14.57
CA ILE A 112 5.54 2.35 -13.18
C ILE A 112 6.59 3.41 -12.92
N ILE A 113 6.13 4.57 -12.45
CA ILE A 113 7.00 5.66 -12.02
C ILE A 113 7.74 5.22 -10.77
N GLN A 114 9.06 5.35 -10.76
CA GLN A 114 9.88 4.96 -9.62
C GLN A 114 10.44 6.19 -8.92
N ALA A 115 10.31 6.24 -7.58
CA ALA A 115 10.85 7.32 -6.77
C ALA A 115 11.71 6.77 -5.62
N LYS A 116 12.78 7.49 -5.31
CA LYS A 116 13.73 7.12 -4.25
C LYS A 116 13.25 7.62 -2.89
N GLY A 117 13.20 6.72 -1.91
CA GLY A 117 12.84 7.02 -0.53
C GLY A 117 11.38 7.46 -0.34
N SER A 118 10.92 7.46 0.91
CA SER A 118 9.54 7.85 1.24
C SER A 118 9.25 9.31 0.91
N SER A 119 10.18 10.24 1.16
CA SER A 119 10.00 11.65 0.78
C SER A 119 9.86 11.84 -0.74
N GLY A 120 10.56 11.04 -1.54
CA GLY A 120 10.43 11.04 -3.00
C GLY A 120 9.06 10.55 -3.45
N ILE A 121 8.54 9.48 -2.83
CA ILE A 121 7.17 9.00 -3.05
C ILE A 121 6.14 10.09 -2.71
N SER A 122 6.23 10.70 -1.53
CA SER A 122 5.32 11.79 -1.11
C SER A 122 5.32 12.94 -2.10
N ALA A 123 6.50 13.36 -2.57
CA ALA A 123 6.63 14.45 -3.53
C ALA A 123 6.09 14.08 -4.91
N ALA A 124 6.31 12.83 -5.36
CA ALA A 124 5.84 12.36 -6.64
C ALA A 124 4.30 12.26 -6.68
N VAL A 125 3.68 11.65 -5.66
CA VAL A 125 2.20 11.53 -5.57
C VAL A 125 1.54 12.90 -5.60
N LYS A 126 2.06 13.88 -4.85
CA LYS A 126 1.51 15.26 -4.87
C LYS A 126 1.56 15.92 -6.24
N LYS A 127 2.60 15.64 -7.03
CA LYS A 127 2.83 16.26 -8.35
C LYS A 127 2.15 15.52 -9.49
N THR A 128 1.72 14.28 -9.27
CA THR A 128 1.14 13.43 -10.31
C THR A 128 -0.35 13.20 -10.02
N PRO A 129 -1.25 13.91 -10.73
CA PRO A 129 -2.67 13.63 -10.67
C PRO A 129 -2.97 12.18 -11.09
N TYR A 130 -4.05 11.63 -10.54
CA TYR A 130 -4.51 10.26 -10.75
C TYR A 130 -3.50 9.19 -10.29
N SER A 131 -2.61 9.54 -9.37
CA SER A 131 -1.60 8.60 -8.88
C SER A 131 -2.07 7.73 -7.72
N LEU A 132 -1.45 6.56 -7.62
CA LEU A 132 -1.56 5.62 -6.50
C LEU A 132 -0.15 5.19 -6.07
N SER A 133 0.09 5.16 -4.77
CA SER A 133 1.32 4.62 -4.19
C SER A 133 1.07 3.99 -2.82
N TYR A 134 2.14 3.54 -2.16
CA TYR A 134 2.14 3.06 -0.78
C TYR A 134 3.26 3.74 0.01
N ILE A 135 2.98 4.10 1.27
CA ILE A 135 3.97 4.76 2.12
C ILE A 135 3.74 4.44 3.60
N ASP A 136 4.72 4.70 4.45
CA ASP A 136 4.53 4.68 5.90
C ASP A 136 3.59 5.80 6.37
N TYR A 137 2.67 5.48 7.28
CA TYR A 137 1.65 6.42 7.77
C TYR A 137 2.20 7.75 8.29
N ASN A 138 3.42 7.78 8.87
CA ASN A 138 4.01 9.02 9.34
C ASN A 138 4.18 10.06 8.22
N TYR A 139 4.48 9.62 7.00
CA TYR A 139 4.58 10.50 5.84
C TYR A 139 3.21 10.98 5.35
N VAL A 140 2.15 10.19 5.56
CA VAL A 140 0.78 10.61 5.28
C VAL A 140 0.44 11.83 6.14
N LEU A 141 0.75 11.76 7.44
CA LEU A 141 0.54 12.87 8.37
C LEU A 141 1.43 14.08 8.06
N GLN A 142 2.74 13.87 7.91
CA GLN A 142 3.70 14.97 7.70
C GLN A 142 3.46 15.73 6.40
N ALA A 143 3.05 15.03 5.35
CA ALA A 143 2.83 15.62 4.05
C ALA A 143 1.35 15.87 3.73
N ASN A 144 0.42 15.62 4.66
CA ASN A 144 -1.03 15.74 4.46
C ASN A 144 -1.48 15.04 3.15
N LEU A 145 -1.13 13.77 3.02
CA LEU A 145 -1.43 12.99 1.84
C LEU A 145 -2.82 12.37 1.93
N ASP A 146 -3.46 12.34 0.78
CA ASP A 146 -4.72 11.65 0.57
C ASP A 146 -4.51 10.13 0.58
N PHE A 147 -5.43 9.40 1.20
CA PHE A 147 -5.37 7.95 1.38
C PHE A 147 -6.72 7.30 1.06
N VAL A 148 -6.72 5.98 0.90
CA VAL A 148 -7.93 5.19 0.65
C VAL A 148 -8.40 4.47 1.92
N LEU A 149 -9.67 4.09 1.94
CA LEU A 149 -10.19 3.08 2.86
C LEU A 149 -9.85 1.69 2.32
N LEU A 150 -9.21 0.86 3.15
CA LEU A 150 -8.85 -0.49 2.77
C LEU A 150 -9.80 -1.50 3.44
N LYS A 151 -10.26 -2.49 2.68
CA LYS A 151 -11.02 -3.60 3.25
C LYS A 151 -10.11 -4.45 4.15
N ASN A 152 -10.46 -4.57 5.42
CA ASN A 152 -9.80 -5.45 6.37
C ASN A 152 -10.33 -6.88 6.28
N ARG A 153 -9.78 -7.77 7.12
CA ARG A 153 -10.13 -9.20 7.16
C ARG A 153 -11.56 -9.46 7.63
N ASP A 154 -12.11 -8.57 8.45
CA ASP A 154 -13.50 -8.61 8.91
C ASP A 154 -14.49 -8.03 7.88
N ALA A 155 -14.01 -7.83 6.63
CA ALA A 155 -14.75 -7.26 5.51
C ALA A 155 -15.24 -5.82 5.72
N LYS A 156 -14.64 -5.08 6.65
CA LYS A 156 -14.93 -3.66 6.91
C LYS A 156 -13.92 -2.77 6.18
N PHE A 157 -14.38 -1.63 5.68
CA PHE A 157 -13.50 -0.62 5.10
C PHE A 157 -13.04 0.34 6.18
N VAL A 158 -11.73 0.43 6.38
CA VAL A 158 -11.11 1.18 7.46
C VAL A 158 -10.06 2.14 6.92
N GLY A 159 -9.99 3.33 7.51
CA GLY A 159 -8.94 4.30 7.23
C GLY A 159 -7.71 4.05 8.11
N PRO A 160 -6.53 4.50 7.69
CA PRO A 160 -5.32 4.47 8.50
C PRO A 160 -5.51 5.30 9.78
N SER A 161 -5.23 4.70 10.93
CA SER A 161 -5.21 5.39 12.22
C SER A 161 -4.35 4.62 13.21
N ALA A 162 -3.82 5.31 14.22
CA ALA A 162 -3.06 4.67 15.30
C ALA A 162 -3.87 3.54 15.96
N ALA A 163 -5.17 3.75 16.18
CA ALA A 163 -6.06 2.74 16.75
C ALA A 163 -6.18 1.49 15.86
N ALA A 164 -6.31 1.67 14.54
CA ALA A 164 -6.41 0.56 13.60
C ALA A 164 -5.07 -0.20 13.46
N PHE A 165 -3.93 0.49 13.53
CA PHE A 165 -2.63 -0.18 13.61
C PHE A 165 -2.49 -0.96 14.93
N ALA A 166 -2.96 -0.41 16.05
CA ALA A 166 -2.94 -1.08 17.33
C ALA A 166 -3.82 -2.34 17.38
N ALA A 167 -5.04 -2.28 16.83
CA ALA A 167 -5.91 -3.44 16.69
C ALA A 167 -5.24 -4.56 15.88
N SER A 168 -4.51 -4.19 14.83
CA SER A 168 -3.77 -5.15 14.02
C SER A 168 -2.64 -5.88 14.74
N MET A 169 -2.05 -5.27 15.77
CA MET A 169 -1.01 -5.90 16.59
C MET A 169 -1.53 -6.99 17.52
N ILE A 170 -2.73 -6.79 18.08
CA ILE A 170 -3.37 -7.79 18.95
C ILE A 170 -3.60 -9.07 18.14
N ASN A 171 -4.02 -8.91 16.88
CA ASN A 171 -4.16 -10.02 15.93
C ASN A 171 -2.80 -10.57 15.43
N TRP A 172 -1.75 -9.74 15.35
CA TRP A 172 -0.39 -10.16 14.98
C TRP A 172 0.20 -11.16 15.98
N GLN A 173 0.05 -10.89 17.29
CA GLN A 173 0.52 -11.79 18.35
C GLN A 173 -0.12 -13.18 18.28
N LEU A 174 -1.32 -13.28 17.71
CA LEU A 174 -2.04 -14.53 17.57
C LEU A 174 -1.65 -15.30 16.30
N GLN A 175 -1.16 -14.66 15.22
CA GLN A 175 -1.07 -15.31 13.89
C GLN A 175 0.10 -14.90 12.94
N ARG A 176 1.06 -14.05 13.34
CA ARG A 176 2.30 -13.69 12.58
C ARG A 176 2.08 -13.10 11.15
N LEU A 177 1.28 -12.04 10.98
CA LEU A 177 1.05 -11.38 9.67
C LEU A 177 1.27 -9.87 9.75
N PRO A 178 1.87 -9.19 8.74
CA PRO A 178 2.35 -7.81 8.81
C PRO A 178 1.23 -6.79 9.08
N ILE A 179 1.64 -5.67 9.67
CA ILE A 179 0.80 -4.56 10.14
C ILE A 179 0.41 -3.68 8.95
N ILE A 180 -0.63 -4.11 8.22
CA ILE A 180 -1.39 -3.25 7.31
C ILE A 180 -2.84 -3.36 7.78
N ILE A 181 -3.24 -2.40 8.61
CA ILE A 181 -4.60 -2.13 9.11
C ILE A 181 -5.50 -3.38 9.13
N ASN A 182 -5.48 -4.12 10.25
CA ASN A 182 -6.56 -5.06 10.55
C ASN A 182 -7.69 -4.31 11.24
#